data_AF-A0A8B9Y550-F1
#
_entry.id   AF-A0A8B9Y550-F1
#
_cell.length_a   1.000
_cell.length_b   1.000
_cell.length_c   1.000
_cell.angle_alpha   90.00
_cell.angle_beta   90.00
_cell.angle_gamma   90.00
#
_symmetry.space_group_name_H-M   'P 1'
#
loop_
_entity.id
_entity.type
_entity.pdbx_description
1 polymer ?
#
loop_
_entity_poly.entity_id
_entity_poly.type
_entity_poly.pdbx_seq_one_letter_code
_entity_poly.pdbx_strand_id
1 'polypeptide(L)'
;MPNFCAAPNCTRKSTQSDLAFFRFPRDPTRCQKWVENCRRADLEDKTPDQLNKHYRLCAKHFETSLICRTTHNLREEFVGFLPYEADAEILAVKFHTTITEKWGLNMEYCRGPAYIVSSGFSSKMKVVASRLLEKYPKLSTHSALPVP
;
A
#
# COMPACT_ATOMS: atom_id res chain seq x y z
N MET A 1 12.02 -9.66 16.74
CA MET A 1 12.01 -9.23 15.33
C MET A 1 13.34 -9.70 14.74
N PRO A 2 13.41 -10.55 13.71
CA PRO A 2 14.69 -10.76 13.03
C PRO A 2 15.13 -9.40 12.48
N ASN A 3 16.24 -8.88 12.99
CA ASN A 3 16.71 -7.53 12.67
C ASN A 3 17.31 -7.45 11.27
N PHE A 4 17.41 -8.55 10.54
CA PHE A 4 18.10 -8.63 9.26
C PHE A 4 17.13 -8.54 8.08
N CYS A 5 17.64 -8.02 6.97
CA CYS A 5 16.98 -8.08 5.68
C CYS A 5 16.62 -9.54 5.30
N ALA A 6 15.44 -9.75 4.74
CA ALA A 6 14.98 -11.06 4.32
C ALA A 6 15.63 -11.54 3.02
N ALA A 7 16.25 -10.65 2.24
CA ALA A 7 16.90 -10.99 0.98
C ALA A 7 18.06 -11.98 1.19
N PRO A 8 18.28 -12.90 0.24
CA PRO A 8 19.35 -13.88 0.35
C PRO A 8 20.70 -13.15 0.39
N ASN A 9 21.59 -13.61 1.27
CA ASN A 9 22.95 -13.07 1.45
C ASN A 9 23.01 -11.58 1.86
N CYS A 10 21.92 -10.99 2.38
CA CYS A 10 21.92 -9.62 2.87
C CYS A 10 22.11 -9.57 4.39
N THR A 11 23.19 -8.94 4.85
CA THR A 11 23.56 -8.84 6.27
C THR A 11 23.09 -7.55 6.94
N ARG A 12 22.37 -6.68 6.20
CA ARG A 12 21.93 -5.37 6.70
C ARG A 12 20.89 -5.52 7.78
N LYS A 13 21.02 -4.72 8.84
CA LYS A 13 20.08 -4.69 9.96
C LYS A 13 19.14 -3.49 9.87
N SER A 14 17.86 -3.68 10.20
CA SER A 14 16.88 -2.58 10.25
C SER A 14 17.21 -1.53 11.31
N THR A 15 18.06 -1.86 12.27
CA THR A 15 18.55 -0.95 13.31
C THR A 15 19.72 -0.09 12.83
N GLN A 16 20.37 -0.46 11.73
CA GLN A 16 21.42 0.34 11.08
C GLN A 16 20.71 1.23 10.06
N SER A 17 20.48 2.49 10.43
CA SER A 17 19.47 3.39 9.83
C SER A 17 19.92 4.11 8.55
N ASP A 18 20.83 3.52 7.77
CA ASP A 18 21.32 4.14 6.52
C ASP A 18 20.37 3.91 5.32
N LEU A 19 19.46 2.93 5.43
CA LEU A 19 18.51 2.59 4.37
C LEU A 19 17.09 2.39 4.91
N ALA A 20 16.11 2.60 4.03
CA ALA A 20 14.71 2.25 4.29
C ALA A 20 14.52 0.73 4.37
N PHE A 21 13.59 0.28 5.22
CA PHE A 21 13.19 -1.12 5.35
C PHE A 21 11.68 -1.29 5.17
N PHE A 22 11.32 -2.04 4.14
CA PHE A 22 9.94 -2.28 3.73
C PHE A 22 9.43 -3.61 4.28
N ARG A 23 8.20 -3.61 4.81
CA ARG A 23 7.52 -4.84 5.25
C ARG A 23 6.93 -5.55 4.04
N PHE A 24 6.82 -6.88 4.12
CA PHE A 24 6.11 -7.66 3.11
C PHE A 24 4.66 -7.18 2.95
N PRO A 25 4.10 -7.12 1.73
CA PRO A 25 2.69 -6.81 1.53
C PRO A 25 1.77 -7.79 2.28
N ARG A 26 0.61 -7.31 2.74
CA ARG A 26 -0.44 -8.18 3.30
C ARG A 26 -1.29 -8.83 2.21
N ASP A 27 -1.33 -8.23 1.02
CA ASP A 27 -1.95 -8.81 -0.16
C ASP A 27 -1.24 -10.12 -0.54
N PRO A 28 -1.93 -11.28 -0.53
CA PRO A 28 -1.31 -12.59 -0.73
C PRO A 28 -0.56 -12.70 -2.05
N THR A 29 -1.15 -12.22 -3.15
CA THR A 29 -0.57 -12.29 -4.49
C THR A 29 0.74 -11.50 -4.57
N ARG A 30 0.78 -10.28 -4.02
CA ARG A 30 2.00 -9.46 -3.97
C ARG A 30 3.02 -10.00 -2.96
N CYS A 31 2.55 -10.53 -1.83
CA CYS A 31 3.39 -11.14 -0.81
C CYS A 31 4.14 -12.35 -1.36
N GLN A 32 3.44 -13.23 -2.08
CA GLN A 32 4.01 -14.40 -2.73
C GLN A 32 5.13 -14.01 -3.72
N LYS A 33 4.91 -13.01 -4.58
CA LYS A 33 5.96 -12.49 -5.47
C LYS A 33 7.22 -12.04 -4.71
N TRP A 34 7.06 -11.44 -3.53
CA TRP A 34 8.20 -11.06 -2.70
C TRP A 34 8.92 -12.27 -2.12
N VAL A 35 8.17 -13.29 -1.66
CA VAL A 35 8.73 -14.54 -1.14
C VAL A 35 9.52 -15.27 -2.23
N GLU A 36 8.94 -15.43 -3.42
CA GLU A 36 9.60 -16.03 -4.59
C GLU A 36 10.92 -15.32 -4.93
N ASN A 37 10.91 -13.98 -4.91
CA ASN A 37 12.11 -13.18 -5.16
C ASN A 37 13.16 -13.30 -4.04
N CYS A 38 12.76 -13.61 -2.81
CA CYS A 38 13.69 -13.87 -1.72
C CYS A 38 14.39 -15.23 -1.83
N ARG A 39 13.81 -16.20 -2.56
CA ARG A 39 14.39 -17.54 -2.78
C ARG A 39 14.79 -18.22 -1.46
N ARG A 40 13.93 -18.11 -0.45
CA ARG A 40 14.15 -18.65 0.89
C ARG A 40 13.00 -19.58 1.25
N ALA A 41 13.30 -20.87 1.35
CA ALA A 41 12.33 -21.91 1.69
C ALA A 41 11.63 -21.63 3.04
N ASP A 42 12.35 -21.07 4.02
CA ASP A 42 11.75 -20.74 5.31
C ASP A 42 10.66 -19.67 5.22
N LEU A 43 10.55 -18.91 4.14
CA LEU A 43 9.51 -17.90 3.97
C LEU A 43 8.24 -18.45 3.30
N GLU A 44 8.32 -19.60 2.62
CA GLU A 44 7.25 -20.17 1.80
C GLU A 44 6.05 -20.63 2.66
N ASP A 45 6.33 -21.17 3.85
CA ASP A 45 5.30 -21.72 4.74
C ASP A 45 4.60 -20.65 5.61
N LYS A 46 4.95 -19.37 5.44
CA LYS A 46 4.50 -18.28 6.31
C LYS A 46 3.34 -17.51 5.71
N THR A 47 2.40 -17.12 6.56
CA THR A 47 1.27 -16.28 6.13
C THR A 47 1.71 -14.85 5.82
N PRO A 48 1.00 -14.11 4.95
CA PRO A 48 1.31 -12.70 4.68
C PRO A 48 1.36 -11.82 5.93
N ASP A 49 0.51 -12.09 6.94
CA ASP A 49 0.55 -11.36 8.20
C ASP A 49 1.80 -11.67 9.04
N GLN A 50 2.24 -12.93 9.08
CA GLN A 50 3.49 -13.31 9.73
C GLN A 50 4.69 -12.65 9.04
N LEU A 51 4.71 -12.67 7.69
CA LEU A 51 5.74 -12.04 6.88
C LEU A 51 5.77 -10.52 7.08
N ASN A 52 4.61 -9.85 7.02
CA ASN A 52 4.47 -8.41 7.24
C ASN A 52 4.96 -7.99 8.63
N LYS A 53 4.67 -8.79 9.65
CA LYS A 53 5.00 -8.49 11.05
C LYS A 53 6.48 -8.69 11.35
N HIS A 54 7.09 -9.74 10.81
CA HIS A 54 8.41 -10.19 11.25
C HIS A 54 9.53 -9.97 10.24
N TYR A 55 9.24 -9.81 8.94
CA TYR A 55 10.25 -9.80 7.89
C TYR A 55 10.24 -8.48 7.12
N ARG A 56 11.42 -8.05 6.66
CA ARG A 56 11.61 -6.80 5.93
C ARG A 56 12.68 -6.92 4.86
N LEU A 57 12.54 -6.14 3.79
CA LEU A 57 13.56 -5.96 2.76
C LEU A 57 14.11 -4.53 2.81
N CYS A 58 15.43 -4.38 2.73
CA CYS A 58 16.03 -3.05 2.64
C CYS A 58 15.87 -2.48 1.23
N ALA A 59 15.96 -1.15 1.12
CA ALA A 59 15.83 -0.39 -0.12
C ALA A 59 16.72 -0.88 -1.27
N LYS A 60 17.89 -1.48 -1.00
CA LYS A 60 18.80 -1.99 -2.04
C LYS A 60 18.17 -3.08 -2.93
N HIS A 61 17.13 -3.76 -2.45
CA HIS A 61 16.47 -4.86 -3.16
C HIS A 61 15.24 -4.41 -3.96
N PHE A 62 15.01 -3.10 -4.04
CA PHE A 62 13.98 -2.52 -4.89
C PHE A 62 14.67 -1.68 -5.96
N GLU A 63 14.05 -1.59 -7.13
CA GLU A 63 14.48 -0.62 -8.14
C GLU A 63 14.39 0.79 -7.55
N THR A 64 15.40 1.62 -7.83
CA THR A 64 15.44 3.00 -7.32
C THR A 64 14.26 3.83 -7.81
N SER A 65 13.69 3.47 -8.97
CA SER A 65 12.46 4.02 -9.55
C SER A 65 11.21 3.81 -8.68
N LEU A 66 11.20 2.74 -7.87
CA LEU A 66 10.09 2.34 -6.99
C LEU A 66 10.20 2.96 -5.59
N ILE A 67 11.27 3.69 -5.29
CA ILE A 67 11.50 4.34 -4.00
C ILE A 67 11.34 5.85 -4.15
N CYS A 68 10.51 6.46 -3.32
CA CYS A 68 10.40 7.90 -3.21
C CYS A 68 11.67 8.47 -2.58
N ARG A 69 12.42 9.29 -3.35
CA ARG A 69 13.72 9.84 -2.96
C ARG A 69 13.67 10.73 -1.71
N THR A 70 12.52 11.34 -1.43
CA THR A 70 12.36 12.33 -0.35
C THR A 70 11.82 11.74 0.94
N THR A 71 10.98 10.70 0.86
CA THR A 71 10.28 10.15 2.04
C THR A 71 10.74 8.75 2.42
N HIS A 72 11.65 8.14 1.65
CA HIS A 72 12.11 6.76 1.84
C HIS A 72 10.97 5.72 1.85
N ASN A 73 9.80 6.09 1.33
CA ASN A 73 8.64 5.21 1.12
C ASN A 73 8.66 4.60 -0.29
N LEU A 74 7.80 3.61 -0.52
CA LEU A 74 7.51 3.19 -1.90
C LEU A 74 6.87 4.37 -2.64
N ARG A 75 7.26 4.56 -3.90
CA ARG A 75 6.82 5.66 -4.73
C ARG A 75 5.31 5.58 -4.96
N GLU A 76 4.66 6.73 -4.91
CA GLU A 76 3.26 6.87 -5.34
C GLU A 76 3.21 6.79 -6.86
N GLU A 77 2.36 5.89 -7.39
CA GLU A 77 2.17 5.73 -8.83
C GLU A 77 0.80 6.25 -9.23
N PHE A 78 0.77 7.09 -10.26
CA PHE A 78 -0.48 7.52 -10.88
C PHE A 78 -1.05 6.34 -11.68
N VAL A 79 -2.21 5.84 -11.24
CA VAL A 79 -2.87 4.66 -11.83
C VAL A 79 -3.95 5.01 -12.86
N GLY A 80 -4.45 6.25 -12.88
CA GLY A 80 -5.32 6.74 -13.93
C GLY A 80 -6.36 7.77 -13.48
N PHE A 81 -7.18 8.20 -14.45
CA PHE A 81 -8.28 9.13 -14.23
C PHE A 81 -9.60 8.39 -14.03
N LEU A 82 -10.45 8.95 -13.17
CA LEU A 82 -11.84 8.55 -13.00
C LEU A 82 -12.76 9.64 -13.59
N PRO A 83 -13.76 9.30 -14.41
CA PRO A 83 -14.75 10.26 -14.88
C PRO A 83 -15.48 10.95 -13.72
N TYR A 84 -15.82 12.23 -13.90
CA TYR A 84 -16.56 12.98 -12.90
C TYR A 84 -18.02 12.52 -12.84
N GLU A 85 -18.54 12.40 -11.61
CA GLU A 85 -19.95 12.13 -11.37
C GLU A 85 -20.56 13.22 -10.48
N ALA A 86 -21.76 13.67 -10.88
CA ALA A 86 -22.52 14.65 -10.13
C ALA A 86 -23.00 14.08 -8.78
N ASP A 87 -23.43 12.82 -8.78
CA ASP A 87 -23.90 12.09 -7.61
C ASP A 87 -22.72 11.42 -6.87
N ALA A 88 -22.65 11.60 -5.54
CA ALA A 88 -21.55 11.10 -4.72
C ALA A 88 -21.60 9.58 -4.49
N GLU A 89 -22.79 8.97 -4.53
CA GLU A 89 -22.96 7.52 -4.37
C GLU A 89 -22.59 6.81 -5.67
N ILE A 90 -23.02 7.35 -6.82
CA ILE A 90 -22.59 6.85 -8.14
C ILE A 90 -21.06 6.97 -8.26
N LEU A 91 -20.49 8.08 -7.79
CA LEU A 91 -19.03 8.26 -7.74
C LEU A 91 -18.35 7.18 -6.88
N ALA A 92 -18.90 6.85 -5.71
CA ALA A 92 -18.35 5.84 -4.81
C ALA A 92 -18.36 4.44 -5.45
N VAL A 93 -19.45 4.08 -6.12
CA VAL A 93 -19.54 2.82 -6.87
C VAL A 93 -18.53 2.78 -7.99
N LYS A 94 -18.49 3.81 -8.86
CA LYS A 94 -17.54 3.88 -9.98
C LYS A 94 -16.08 3.87 -9.52
N PHE A 95 -15.78 4.57 -8.42
CA PHE A 95 -14.45 4.59 -7.81
C PHE A 95 -14.06 3.18 -7.36
N HIS A 96 -14.93 2.52 -6.60
CA HIS A 96 -14.71 1.16 -6.12
C HIS A 96 -14.48 0.18 -7.28
N THR A 97 -15.41 0.14 -8.24
CA THR A 97 -15.34 -0.71 -9.44
C THR A 97 -14.05 -0.48 -10.23
N THR A 98 -13.67 0.79 -10.43
CA THR A 98 -12.44 1.12 -11.18
C THR A 98 -11.20 0.58 -10.46
N ILE A 99 -11.11 0.76 -9.15
CA ILE A 99 -9.98 0.28 -8.36
C ILE A 99 -9.89 -1.25 -8.38
N THR A 100 -11.00 -1.94 -8.14
CA THR A 100 -10.98 -3.40 -7.97
C THR A 100 -10.97 -4.15 -9.29
N GLU A 101 -11.71 -3.69 -10.29
CA GLU A 101 -11.88 -4.42 -11.55
C GLU A 101 -10.90 -3.93 -12.61
N LYS A 102 -10.82 -2.61 -12.84
CA LYS A 102 -9.95 -2.06 -13.89
C LYS A 102 -8.48 -2.06 -13.50
N TRP A 103 -8.17 -1.73 -12.24
CA TRP A 103 -6.80 -1.67 -11.74
C TRP A 103 -6.39 -2.90 -10.93
N GLY A 104 -7.31 -3.83 -10.67
CA GLY A 104 -7.01 -5.10 -9.99
C GLY A 104 -6.50 -4.93 -8.56
N LEU A 105 -6.79 -3.81 -7.90
CA LEU A 105 -6.31 -3.55 -6.55
C LEU A 105 -7.26 -4.17 -5.52
N ASN A 106 -6.69 -4.98 -4.63
CA ASN A 106 -7.45 -5.56 -3.52
C ASN A 106 -7.51 -4.59 -2.32
N MET A 107 -8.68 -4.01 -2.12
CA MET A 107 -8.93 -3.03 -1.06
C MET A 107 -8.92 -3.62 0.35
N GLU A 108 -9.05 -4.94 0.54
CA GLU A 108 -9.00 -5.58 1.87
C GLU A 108 -7.63 -5.45 2.56
N TYR A 109 -6.58 -5.27 1.76
CA TYR A 109 -5.19 -5.16 2.22
C TYR A 109 -4.62 -3.74 2.09
N CYS A 110 -5.46 -2.78 1.67
CA CYS A 110 -5.10 -1.37 1.65
C CYS A 110 -4.98 -0.83 3.09
N ARG A 111 -4.12 0.18 3.28
CA ARG A 111 -4.01 0.84 4.59
C ARG A 111 -5.19 1.75 4.88
N GLY A 112 -5.70 2.42 3.86
CA GLY A 112 -6.73 3.43 4.01
C GLY A 112 -6.77 4.37 2.81
N PRO A 113 -7.91 5.01 2.55
CA PRO A 113 -7.98 6.10 1.59
C PRO A 113 -7.32 7.36 2.16
N ALA A 114 -6.60 8.10 1.31
CA ALA A 114 -6.12 9.45 1.57
C ALA A 114 -6.39 10.28 0.30
N TYR A 115 -6.83 11.53 0.44
CA TYR A 115 -7.19 12.37 -0.70
C TYR A 115 -6.83 13.84 -0.48
N ILE A 116 -6.35 14.48 -1.54
CA ILE A 116 -6.11 15.93 -1.62
C ILE A 116 -7.15 16.49 -2.58
N VAL A 117 -7.92 17.48 -2.14
CA VAL A 117 -9.13 17.94 -2.85
C VAL A 117 -9.30 19.45 -2.74
N SER A 118 -9.82 20.08 -3.80
CA SER A 118 -10.36 21.44 -3.74
C SER A 118 -11.73 21.43 -3.04
N SER A 119 -12.14 22.58 -2.50
CA SER A 119 -13.27 22.72 -1.56
C SER A 119 -14.58 22.05 -2.01
N GLY A 120 -14.94 22.14 -3.30
CA GLY A 120 -16.18 21.57 -3.84
C GLY A 120 -16.21 20.04 -3.98
N PHE A 121 -15.06 19.39 -4.15
CA PHE A 121 -14.98 17.93 -4.31
C PHE A 121 -14.79 17.19 -2.98
N SER A 122 -14.41 17.92 -1.94
CA SER A 122 -14.14 17.37 -0.60
C SER A 122 -15.33 16.63 0.00
N SER A 123 -16.55 17.20 -0.10
CA SER A 123 -17.75 16.56 0.43
C SER A 123 -18.06 15.24 -0.27
N LYS A 124 -17.82 15.13 -1.58
CA LYS A 124 -18.02 13.89 -2.32
C LYS A 124 -17.00 12.82 -1.95
N MET A 125 -15.73 13.19 -1.84
CA MET A 125 -14.68 12.24 -1.42
C MET A 125 -14.87 11.73 0.00
N LYS A 126 -15.50 12.50 0.89
CA LYS A 126 -15.92 12.01 2.21
C LYS A 126 -16.95 10.89 2.10
N VAL A 127 -17.94 11.02 1.20
CA VAL A 127 -18.93 9.95 0.93
C VAL A 127 -18.23 8.71 0.37
N VAL A 128 -17.37 8.88 -0.64
CA VAL A 128 -16.58 7.78 -1.21
C VAL A 128 -15.77 7.06 -0.13
N ALA A 129 -15.05 7.81 0.72
CA ALA A 129 -14.28 7.25 1.82
C ALA A 129 -15.16 6.50 2.84
N SER A 130 -16.32 7.05 3.22
CA SER A 130 -17.28 6.38 4.10
C SER A 130 -17.74 5.04 3.54
N ARG A 131 -18.15 5.00 2.26
CA ARG A 131 -18.60 3.77 1.59
C ARG A 131 -17.49 2.71 1.51
N LEU A 132 -16.25 3.14 1.28
CA LEU A 132 -15.11 2.23 1.32
C LEU A 132 -14.86 1.67 2.72
N LEU A 133 -14.97 2.49 3.77
CA LEU A 133 -14.80 2.04 5.16
C LEU A 133 -15.92 1.09 5.60
N GLU A 134 -17.16 1.36 5.21
CA GLU A 134 -18.30 0.46 5.43
C GLU A 134 -18.08 -0.90 4.77
N LYS A 135 -17.58 -0.92 3.53
CA LYS A 135 -17.30 -2.15 2.78
C LYS A 135 -16.03 -2.87 3.25
N TYR A 136 -15.03 -2.12 3.74
CA TYR A 136 -13.73 -2.62 4.17
C TYR A 136 -13.37 -2.11 5.57
N PRO A 137 -13.91 -2.71 6.64
CA PRO A 137 -13.72 -2.23 8.01
C PRO A 137 -12.26 -2.24 8.52
N LYS A 138 -11.35 -2.92 7.82
CA LYS A 138 -9.92 -3.01 8.16
C LYS A 138 -9.10 -1.78 7.70
N LEU A 139 -9.68 -0.92 6.87
CA LEU A 139 -9.04 0.32 6.42
C LEU A 139 -8.92 1.31 7.60
N SER A 140 -7.75 1.93 7.78
CA SER A 140 -7.58 3.05 8.70
C SER A 140 -7.93 4.37 8.02
N THR A 141 -8.51 5.31 8.77
CA THR A 141 -8.68 6.68 8.31
C THR A 141 -7.43 7.48 8.63
N HIS A 142 -6.66 7.87 7.60
CA HIS A 142 -5.78 9.02 7.71
C HIS A 142 -6.44 10.15 6.94
N SER A 143 -7.15 11.04 7.65
CA SER A 143 -7.55 12.31 7.09
C SER A 143 -6.29 13.04 6.63
N ALA A 144 -6.10 13.17 5.32
CA ALA A 144 -5.11 14.08 4.78
C ALA A 144 -5.52 15.47 5.24
N LEU A 145 -4.78 16.00 6.22
CA LEU A 145 -4.92 17.38 6.64
C LEU A 145 -4.66 18.25 5.40
N PRO A 146 -5.42 19.34 5.19
CA PRO A 146 -5.02 20.34 4.22
C PRO A 146 -3.63 20.84 4.64
N VAL A 147 -2.63 20.59 3.80
CA VAL A 147 -1.32 21.25 3.95
C VAL A 147 -1.58 22.74 3.68
N PRO A 148 -1.13 23.65 4.57
CA PRO A 148 -1.37 25.08 4.44
C PRO A 148 -0.79 25.67 3.15
#